data_AF-A0A8J7PT31-F1
#
_entry.id   AF-A0A8J7PT31-F1
#
_cell.length_a   1.000
_cell.length_b   1.000
_cell.length_c   1.000
_cell.angle_alpha   90.00
_cell.angle_beta   90.00
_cell.angle_gamma   90.00
#
_symmetry.space_group_name_H-M   'P 1'
#
loop_
_entity.id
_entity.type
_entity.pdbx_description
1 polymer ?
#
loop_
_entity_poly.entity_id
_entity_poly.type
_entity_poly.pdbx_seq_one_letter_code
_entity_poly.pdbx_strand_id
1 'polypeptide(L)'
;MKLTRLGWVAVLVFAGLAGCGGDGRINAKGRVIKAGQPYTVPEGDYVRVTFYELTPDGANGKNSYAATFNNADGTFRAVGPDGRGIPPGKYRVCVEHERKRRDLFRGAYNTDTTPYVFDVDSRTKELLIDLDRRS
;
A
#
# COMPACT_ATOMS: atom_id res chain seq x y z
N MET A 1 -7.77 42.05 55.88
CA MET A 1 -6.53 42.03 55.07
C MET A 1 -5.74 40.77 55.41
N LYS A 2 -5.62 39.81 54.49
CA LYS A 2 -4.72 38.66 54.60
C LYS A 2 -3.93 38.57 53.29
N LEU A 3 -2.62 38.74 53.40
CA LEU A 3 -1.64 38.58 52.32
C LEU A 3 -0.51 37.72 52.85
N THR A 4 0.22 37.08 51.92
CA THR A 4 1.48 36.30 52.03
C THR A 4 1.32 34.79 52.18
N ARG A 5 2.09 33.89 51.54
CA ARG A 5 3.11 33.88 50.46
C ARG A 5 3.20 32.39 50.01
N LEU A 6 3.11 32.05 48.72
CA LEU A 6 4.20 31.71 47.79
C LEU A 6 4.97 30.39 48.10
N GLY A 7 4.83 29.39 47.21
CA GLY A 7 5.67 28.18 47.09
C GLY A 7 5.06 27.21 46.06
N TRP A 8 5.32 27.36 44.75
CA TRP A 8 6.34 26.68 43.93
C TRP A 8 6.43 25.15 44.15
N VAL A 9 6.00 24.35 43.17
CA VAL A 9 6.86 23.57 42.25
C VAL A 9 6.02 23.16 41.03
N ALA A 10 6.37 23.70 39.87
CA ALA A 10 5.96 23.18 38.57
C ALA A 10 6.88 22.00 38.21
N VAL A 11 6.34 20.79 38.11
CA VAL A 11 7.07 19.63 37.54
C VAL A 11 6.65 19.49 36.08
N LEU A 12 7.51 20.04 35.22
CA LEU A 12 7.41 19.99 33.77
C LEU A 12 8.03 18.69 33.28
N VAL A 13 7.21 17.65 33.13
CA VAL A 13 7.59 16.38 32.49
C VAL A 13 6.70 16.19 31.27
N PHE A 14 7.16 16.73 30.14
CA PHE A 14 6.75 16.26 28.82
C PHE A 14 7.95 15.57 28.18
N ALA A 15 8.14 14.32 28.61
CA ALA A 15 9.11 13.41 28.04
C ALA A 15 8.66 12.97 26.64
N GLY A 16 9.58 13.03 25.68
CA GLY A 16 9.66 12.05 24.61
C GLY A 16 8.74 12.22 23.41
N LEU A 17 8.89 13.31 22.64
CA LEU A 17 8.66 13.25 21.19
C LEU A 17 9.89 12.62 20.52
N ALA A 18 10.21 11.38 20.85
CA ALA A 18 11.07 10.55 20.02
C ALA A 18 10.22 10.14 18.80
N GLY A 19 10.17 11.04 17.81
CA GLY A 19 9.56 10.76 16.52
C GLY A 19 10.19 9.50 15.94
N CYS A 20 9.33 8.53 15.65
CA CYS A 20 9.62 7.25 15.02
C CYS A 20 10.33 7.47 13.67
N GLY A 21 11.66 7.60 13.70
CA GLY A 21 12.52 7.89 12.55
C GLY A 21 12.83 6.65 11.72
N GLY A 22 11.80 6.00 11.18
CA GLY A 22 11.99 5.11 10.03
C GLY A 22 12.34 5.93 8.78
N ASP A 23 12.89 5.31 7.74
CA ASP A 23 13.18 5.95 6.44
C ASP A 23 11.93 6.41 5.65
N GLY A 24 10.77 6.43 6.32
CA GLY A 24 9.48 6.78 5.77
C GLY A 24 8.88 5.71 4.86
N ARG A 25 9.55 4.56 4.64
CA ARG A 25 9.05 3.53 3.71
C ARG A 25 7.95 2.69 4.37
N ILE A 26 6.92 2.39 3.58
CA ILE A 26 5.77 1.59 3.98
C ILE A 26 5.82 0.25 3.27
N ASN A 27 5.73 -0.82 4.05
CA ASN A 27 5.55 -2.18 3.55
C ASN A 27 4.07 -2.45 3.28
N ALA A 28 3.52 -1.81 2.25
CA ALA A 28 2.10 -1.96 1.92
C ALA A 28 1.80 -3.42 1.62
N LYS A 29 0.79 -3.96 2.29
CA LYS A 29 0.39 -5.37 2.15
C LYS A 29 -1.10 -5.46 1.84
N GLY A 30 -1.51 -6.56 1.25
CA GLY A 30 -2.90 -6.75 0.88
C GLY A 30 -3.19 -8.13 0.36
N ARG A 31 -4.40 -8.28 -0.18
CA ARG A 31 -4.88 -9.51 -0.81
C ARG A 31 -5.63 -9.20 -2.10
N VAL A 32 -5.42 -10.04 -3.09
CA VAL A 32 -6.27 -10.12 -4.28
C VAL A 32 -7.32 -11.20 -4.04
N ILE A 33 -8.59 -10.85 -4.22
CA ILE A 33 -9.71 -11.78 -4.09
C ILE A 33 -10.52 -11.82 -5.39
N LYS A 34 -11.25 -12.90 -5.59
CA LYS A 34 -12.28 -13.06 -6.63
C LYS A 34 -13.38 -13.95 -6.10
N ALA A 35 -14.64 -13.59 -6.30
CA ALA A 35 -15.80 -14.25 -5.73
C ALA A 35 -15.67 -14.44 -4.20
N GLY A 36 -15.12 -13.44 -3.51
CA GLY A 36 -14.88 -13.48 -2.06
C GLY A 36 -13.74 -14.41 -1.60
N GLN A 37 -13.06 -15.12 -2.50
CA GLN A 37 -11.99 -16.06 -2.17
C GLN A 37 -10.62 -15.50 -2.56
N PRO A 38 -9.53 -15.89 -1.88
CA PRO A 38 -8.18 -15.57 -2.32
C PRO A 38 -7.96 -15.95 -3.79
N TYR A 39 -7.46 -14.99 -4.58
CA TYR A 39 -7.16 -15.24 -5.97
C TYR A 39 -5.84 -15.99 -6.09
N THR A 40 -5.89 -17.16 -6.73
CA THR A 40 -4.73 -18.02 -6.98
C THR A 40 -4.72 -18.43 -8.44
N VAL A 41 -3.54 -18.74 -8.98
CA VAL A 41 -3.35 -19.14 -10.37
C VAL A 41 -2.66 -20.51 -10.45
N PRO A 42 -2.86 -21.29 -11.53
CA PRO A 42 -2.16 -22.55 -11.74
C PRO A 42 -0.63 -22.40 -11.75
N GLU A 43 0.08 -23.52 -11.53
CA GLU A 43 1.54 -23.54 -11.66
C GLU A 43 1.99 -23.08 -13.06
N GLY A 44 3.04 -22.27 -13.11
CA GLY A 44 3.57 -21.67 -14.35
C GLY A 44 2.87 -20.39 -14.79
N ASP A 45 1.76 -20.02 -14.15
CA ASP A 45 1.18 -18.69 -14.25
C ASP A 45 1.69 -17.78 -13.13
N TYR A 46 1.56 -16.47 -13.31
CA TYR A 46 1.97 -15.48 -12.33
C TYR A 46 0.90 -14.40 -12.19
N VAL A 47 0.79 -13.84 -10.99
CA VAL A 47 0.02 -12.62 -10.76
C VAL A 47 1.01 -11.49 -10.52
N ARG A 48 0.92 -10.44 -11.31
CA ARG A 48 1.72 -9.22 -11.11
C ARG A 48 0.82 -8.14 -10.52
N VAL A 49 1.18 -7.67 -9.32
CA VAL A 49 0.55 -6.51 -8.68
C VAL A 49 1.54 -5.37 -8.73
N THR A 50 1.16 -4.26 -9.35
CA THR A 50 2.04 -3.10 -9.56
C THR A 50 1.40 -1.83 -9.04
N PHE A 51 2.15 -1.10 -8.22
CA PHE A 51 1.77 0.20 -7.67
C PHE A 51 2.35 1.30 -8.57
N TYR A 52 1.51 2.10 -9.19
CA TYR A 52 1.90 3.31 -9.91
C TYR A 52 1.61 4.50 -9.04
N GLU A 53 2.63 5.31 -8.73
CA GLU A 53 2.43 6.56 -7.99
C GLU A 53 1.41 7.43 -8.74
N LEU A 54 0.58 8.16 -8.01
CA LEU A 54 -0.28 9.19 -8.58
C LEU A 54 0.18 10.57 -8.17
N THR A 55 0.27 11.45 -9.16
CA THR A 55 0.45 12.88 -8.95
C THR A 55 -0.85 13.50 -8.38
N PRO A 56 -0.79 14.71 -7.80
CA PRO A 56 -1.98 15.36 -7.21
C PRO A 56 -3.16 15.55 -8.18
N ASP A 57 -2.89 15.69 -9.48
CA ASP A 57 -3.86 15.79 -10.58
C ASP A 57 -4.37 14.43 -11.08
N GLY A 58 -3.93 13.31 -10.49
CA GLY A 58 -4.41 11.96 -10.78
C GLY A 58 -3.73 11.26 -11.96
N ALA A 59 -2.72 11.89 -12.56
CA ALA A 59 -1.87 11.26 -13.58
C ALA A 59 -0.90 10.24 -12.96
N ASN A 60 -0.37 9.34 -13.80
CA ASN A 60 0.66 8.41 -13.35
C ASN A 60 1.97 9.17 -13.09
N GLY A 61 2.54 8.96 -11.92
CA GLY A 61 3.88 9.40 -11.56
C GLY A 61 4.97 8.65 -12.32
N LYS A 62 6.22 9.02 -12.06
CA LYS A 62 7.38 8.44 -12.75
C LYS A 62 7.79 7.07 -12.21
N ASN A 63 7.41 6.76 -10.97
CA ASN A 63 7.82 5.52 -10.32
C ASN A 63 6.69 4.50 -10.31
N SER A 64 7.09 3.23 -10.43
CA SER A 64 6.23 2.09 -10.15
C SER A 64 6.95 1.07 -9.28
N TYR A 65 6.18 0.32 -8.50
CA TYR A 65 6.69 -0.66 -7.56
C TYR A 65 5.93 -1.98 -7.72
N ALA A 66 6.64 -3.01 -8.18
CA ALA A 66 6.10 -4.36 -8.21
C ALA A 66 6.03 -4.92 -6.78
N ALA A 67 4.91 -5.56 -6.45
CA ALA A 67 4.75 -6.29 -5.20
C ALA A 67 5.15 -7.76 -5.38
N THR A 68 5.69 -8.34 -4.32
CA THR A 68 5.81 -9.79 -4.21
C THR A 68 4.41 -10.36 -3.96
N PHE A 69 3.96 -11.27 -4.82
CA PHE A 69 2.67 -11.94 -4.71
C PHE A 69 2.85 -13.38 -4.21
N ASN A 70 2.05 -13.79 -3.22
CA ASN A 70 2.00 -15.15 -2.72
C ASN A 70 0.82 -15.89 -3.36
N ASN A 71 1.13 -16.81 -4.28
CA ASN A 71 0.11 -17.56 -5.00
C ASN A 71 -0.64 -18.58 -4.14
N ALA A 72 -0.13 -18.94 -2.95
CA ALA A 72 -0.80 -19.91 -2.09
C ALA A 72 -2.03 -19.32 -1.39
N ASP A 73 -2.03 -18.02 -1.10
CA ASP A 73 -3.05 -17.35 -0.28
C ASP A 73 -3.54 -16.01 -0.84
N GLY A 74 -3.13 -15.67 -2.07
CA GLY A 74 -3.52 -14.45 -2.78
C GLY A 74 -3.01 -13.15 -2.15
N THR A 75 -2.10 -13.22 -1.18
CA THR A 75 -1.56 -12.02 -0.51
C THR A 75 -0.43 -11.37 -1.32
N PHE A 76 -0.18 -10.10 -1.07
CA PHE A 76 0.96 -9.39 -1.66
C PHE A 76 1.62 -8.42 -0.69
N ARG A 77 2.86 -8.05 -1.00
CA ARG A 77 3.62 -7.02 -0.30
C ARG A 77 4.42 -6.15 -1.28
N ALA A 78 4.18 -4.85 -1.26
CA ALA A 78 4.98 -3.88 -2.00
C ALA A 78 6.26 -3.58 -1.22
N VAL A 79 7.36 -4.18 -1.68
CA VAL A 79 8.68 -4.09 -1.02
C VAL A 79 9.61 -3.06 -1.67
N GLY A 80 9.25 -2.52 -2.84
CA GLY A 80 10.11 -1.61 -3.60
C GLY A 80 11.38 -2.30 -4.14
N PRO A 81 12.19 -1.59 -4.94
CA PRO A 81 13.39 -2.17 -5.58
C PRO A 81 14.50 -2.51 -4.58
N ASP A 82 14.53 -1.87 -3.42
CA ASP A 82 15.52 -2.06 -2.35
C ASP A 82 15.03 -2.99 -1.22
N GLY A 83 13.80 -3.51 -1.33
CA GLY A 83 13.19 -4.37 -0.33
C GLY A 83 12.71 -3.67 0.94
N ARG A 84 12.78 -2.33 1.01
CA ARG A 84 12.45 -1.54 2.22
C ARG A 84 11.01 -1.08 2.29
N GLY A 85 10.29 -1.15 1.18
CA GLY A 85 8.92 -0.69 1.01
C GLY A 85 8.80 0.40 -0.04
N ILE A 86 7.63 1.03 -0.09
CA ILE A 86 7.29 2.11 -1.02
C ILE A 86 7.09 3.42 -0.24
N PRO A 87 7.30 4.60 -0.84
CA PRO A 87 7.02 5.84 -0.15
C PRO A 87 5.52 5.97 0.13
N PRO A 88 5.10 6.70 1.18
CA PRO A 88 3.69 6.97 1.41
C PRO A 88 3.14 7.85 0.28
N GLY A 89 1.87 7.68 -0.04
CA GLY A 89 1.23 8.47 -1.09
C GLY A 89 0.04 7.77 -1.72
N LYS A 90 -0.50 8.41 -2.76
CA LYS A 90 -1.62 7.88 -3.53
C LYS A 90 -1.09 7.00 -4.66
N TYR A 91 -1.70 5.84 -4.84
CA TYR A 91 -1.29 4.85 -5.83
C TYR A 91 -2.48 4.35 -6.62
N ARG A 92 -2.28 4.18 -7.93
CA ARG A 92 -3.10 3.33 -8.77
C ARG A 92 -2.50 1.93 -8.79
N VAL A 93 -3.30 0.93 -8.46
CA VAL A 93 -2.82 -0.46 -8.36
C VAL A 93 -3.37 -1.28 -9.51
N CYS A 94 -2.46 -1.88 -10.27
CA CYS A 94 -2.77 -2.73 -11.40
C CYS A 94 -2.58 -4.20 -11.02
N VAL A 95 -3.39 -5.07 -11.59
CA VAL A 95 -3.27 -6.53 -11.42
C VAL A 95 -3.32 -7.20 -12.77
N GLU A 96 -2.33 -8.02 -13.07
CA GLU A 96 -2.23 -8.79 -14.30
C GLU A 96 -2.12 -10.28 -13.96
N HIS A 97 -2.80 -11.13 -14.73
CA HIS A 97 -2.64 -12.58 -14.65
C HIS A 97 -1.85 -13.03 -15.86
N GLU A 98 -0.55 -13.24 -15.69
CA GLU A 98 0.34 -13.58 -16.79
C GLU A 98 0.46 -15.10 -16.99
N ARG A 99 0.26 -15.53 -18.24
CA ARG A 99 0.61 -16.86 -18.73
C ARG A 99 1.37 -16.72 -20.04
N LYS A 100 2.61 -17.24 -20.09
CA LYS A 100 3.46 -17.19 -21.30
C LYS A 100 3.52 -15.76 -21.91
N ARG A 101 3.73 -14.74 -21.07
CA ARG A 101 3.77 -13.31 -21.43
C ARG A 101 2.46 -12.74 -22.01
N ARG A 102 1.32 -13.35 -21.69
CA ARG A 102 0.00 -12.82 -22.04
C ARG A 102 -0.77 -12.54 -20.75
N ASP A 103 -1.35 -11.35 -20.66
CA ASP A 103 -2.29 -11.02 -19.59
C ASP A 103 -3.67 -11.65 -19.90
N LEU A 104 -4.08 -12.58 -19.04
CA LEU A 104 -5.35 -13.29 -19.12
C LEU A 104 -6.53 -12.45 -18.64
N PHE A 105 -6.28 -11.34 -17.92
CA PHE A 105 -7.30 -10.33 -17.65
C PHE A 105 -7.55 -9.40 -18.84
N ARG A 106 -6.77 -9.51 -19.91
CA ARG A 106 -6.94 -8.72 -21.15
C ARG A 106 -6.96 -7.22 -20.89
N GLY A 107 -6.13 -6.76 -19.95
CA GLY A 107 -6.04 -5.36 -19.57
C GLY A 107 -7.22 -4.84 -18.74
N ALA A 108 -8.04 -5.70 -18.14
CA ALA A 108 -9.18 -5.26 -17.32
C ALA A 108 -8.78 -4.52 -16.03
N TYR A 109 -7.53 -4.68 -15.57
CA TYR A 109 -7.01 -3.99 -14.38
C TYR A 109 -5.62 -3.40 -14.65
N ASN A 110 -5.44 -2.79 -15.83
CA ASN A 110 -4.20 -2.09 -16.18
C ASN A 110 -4.23 -0.62 -15.68
N THR A 111 -3.23 0.18 -16.05
CA THR A 111 -3.11 1.58 -15.62
C THR A 111 -4.26 2.49 -16.03
N ASP A 112 -5.02 2.12 -17.07
CA ASP A 112 -6.07 2.96 -17.64
C ASP A 112 -7.47 2.49 -17.22
N THR A 113 -7.61 1.20 -16.88
CA THR A 113 -8.91 0.55 -16.60
C THR A 113 -9.08 0.13 -15.14
N THR A 114 -8.01 0.09 -14.34
CA THR A 114 -8.14 -0.36 -12.95
C THR A 114 -8.96 0.63 -12.11
N PRO A 115 -9.94 0.15 -11.32
CA PRO A 115 -10.67 0.99 -10.36
C PRO A 115 -9.92 1.16 -9.02
N TYR A 116 -8.75 0.52 -8.86
CA TYR A 116 -8.06 0.49 -7.58
C TYR A 116 -7.12 1.69 -7.42
N VAL A 117 -7.58 2.65 -6.63
CA VAL A 117 -6.76 3.78 -6.16
C VAL A 117 -6.74 3.76 -4.64
N PHE A 118 -5.56 3.75 -4.05
CA PHE A 118 -5.37 3.70 -2.60
C PHE A 118 -4.49 4.84 -2.11
N ASP A 119 -4.79 5.34 -0.91
CA ASP A 119 -3.87 6.17 -0.12
C ASP A 119 -3.09 5.22 0.81
N VAL A 120 -1.78 5.19 0.65
CA VAL A 120 -0.88 4.29 1.36
C VAL A 120 -0.06 5.11 2.34
N ASP A 121 -0.28 4.87 3.63
CA ASP A 121 0.48 5.49 4.70
C ASP A 121 0.79 4.49 5.83
N SER A 122 1.38 4.95 6.92
CA SER A 122 1.71 4.11 8.09
C SER A 122 0.50 3.55 8.84
N ARG A 123 -0.72 4.02 8.53
CA ARG A 123 -1.99 3.58 9.13
C ARG A 123 -2.70 2.56 8.23
N THR A 124 -2.31 2.44 6.97
CA THR A 124 -2.82 1.44 6.03
C THR A 124 -2.47 0.04 6.52
N LYS A 125 -3.46 -0.67 7.09
CA LYS A 125 -3.27 -2.03 7.64
C LYS A 125 -3.19 -3.09 6.54
N GLU A 126 -4.10 -3.02 5.58
CA GLU A 126 -4.26 -4.02 4.52
C GLU A 126 -5.03 -3.41 3.34
N LEU A 127 -4.59 -3.71 2.12
CA LEU A 127 -5.26 -3.33 0.88
C LEU A 127 -6.05 -4.53 0.33
N LEU A 128 -7.30 -4.29 -0.07
CA LEU A 128 -8.14 -5.33 -0.66
C LEU A 128 -8.38 -5.02 -2.14
N ILE A 129 -8.01 -5.95 -3.01
CA ILE A 129 -8.27 -5.88 -4.45
C ILE A 129 -9.29 -6.97 -4.79
N ASP A 130 -10.51 -6.59 -5.09
CA ASP A 130 -11.58 -7.51 -5.44
C ASP A 130 -11.82 -7.53 -6.95
N LEU A 131 -11.32 -8.57 -7.63
CA LEU A 131 -11.37 -8.70 -9.08
C LEU A 131 -12.80 -8.75 -9.65
N ASP A 132 -13.85 -8.91 -8.85
CA ASP A 132 -15.22 -8.76 -9.37
C ASP A 132 -15.62 -7.28 -9.56
N ARG A 133 -14.87 -6.36 -8.97
CA ARG A 133 -15.00 -4.92 -9.21
C ARG A 133 -14.34 -4.55 -10.55
N ARG A 134 -15.17 -4.38 -11.58
CA ARG A 134 -14.75 -3.86 -12.89
C ARG A 134 -15.05 -2.36 -13.00
N SER A 135 -14.23 -1.66 -13.79
CA SER A 135 -14.51 -0.30 -14.26
C SER A 135 -15.68 -0.26 -15.24
#